data_AF-A0A819MH79-F1
#
_entry.id   AF-A0A819MH79-F1
#
_cell.length_a   1.000
_cell.length_b   1.000
_cell.length_c   1.000
_cell.angle_alpha   90.00
_cell.angle_beta   90.00
_cell.angle_gamma   90.00
#
_symmetry.space_group_name_H-M   'P 1'
#
loop_
_entity.id
_entity.type
_entity.pdbx_description
1 polymer ?
#
loop_
_entity_poly.entity_id
_entity_poly.type
_entity_poly.pdbx_seq_one_letter_code
_entity_poly.pdbx_strand_id
1 'polypeptide(L)'
;MVLFLIHAVDEGKTIDHNYYIENCLKPVIKEIWKQRKSNGTKGIKLLHDNARPHRHSDIIDYSTEEGINIMPYPPYSSDLAPCDYWLNDYIKRNLTDQPNEKSLGLERDGLTTWMWTGSYRIPMVTLTGSLQQDLLLIDKVIGAGELALSDHRSSWPSKSDLVQLLSDARVAGMLSGKIGVVHFHLGSAPTKIDLLWQILNETTIPIQHMYLTHMSSRGDDLIEEARKWIKAGGMCDFTADVNIINENATVNTLNKFRAEKLPLKQITVSSDAYGSFPKYDSSGRLASYGMSLPDTILRTIQTLVLKYSWPVEEAIQFSTSNPATYLNLTGKGFLAEGYDADIVVLNQTDLTPFPTSPQYSPQSPASSPRTLHDDDLNDNGDLMD
;
A
#
# COMPACT_ATOMS: atom_id res chain seq x y z
N MET A 1 13.54 0.46 10.18
CA MET A 1 13.30 1.37 9.02
C MET A 1 13.47 0.59 7.71
N VAL A 2 12.44 0.58 6.85
CA VAL A 2 12.48 -0.05 5.50
C VAL A 2 12.55 1.07 4.46
N LEU A 3 13.50 0.97 3.54
CA LEU A 3 13.68 1.91 2.43
C LEU A 3 13.44 1.18 1.11
N PHE A 4 12.61 1.77 0.25
CA PHE A 4 12.42 1.30 -1.12
C PHE A 4 13.21 2.23 -2.05
N LEU A 5 14.13 1.67 -2.81
CA LEU A 5 14.82 2.38 -3.88
C LEU A 5 14.17 2.01 -5.20
N ILE A 6 13.64 3.00 -5.90
CA ILE A 6 13.22 2.87 -7.30
C ILE A 6 14.20 3.73 -8.11
N HIS A 7 15.03 3.08 -8.92
CA HIS A 7 16.00 3.73 -9.80
C HIS A 7 15.61 3.46 -11.25
N ALA A 8 15.18 4.50 -11.96
CA ALA A 8 14.84 4.42 -13.37
C ALA A 8 16.06 4.80 -14.22
N VAL A 9 16.25 4.08 -15.33
CA VAL A 9 17.29 4.37 -16.33
C VAL A 9 16.65 4.70 -17.66
N ASP A 10 17.31 5.53 -18.46
CA ASP A 10 16.82 5.89 -19.80
C ASP A 10 16.63 4.65 -20.67
N GLU A 11 15.67 4.70 -21.58
CA GLU A 11 15.35 3.61 -22.49
C GLU A 11 16.60 3.20 -23.31
N GLY A 12 16.88 1.90 -23.35
CA GLY A 12 18.05 1.32 -24.02
C GLY A 12 19.33 1.29 -23.19
N LYS A 13 19.37 1.84 -21.98
CA LYS A 13 20.51 1.68 -21.06
C LYS A 13 20.40 0.39 -20.26
N THR A 14 21.50 -0.37 -20.24
CA THR A 14 21.63 -1.59 -19.44
C THR A 14 22.19 -1.25 -18.06
N ILE A 15 21.54 -1.74 -17.00
CA ILE A 15 22.10 -1.74 -15.66
C ILE A 15 23.07 -2.92 -15.56
N ASP A 16 24.37 -2.66 -15.53
CA ASP A 16 25.37 -3.66 -15.17
C ASP A 16 25.75 -3.57 -13.69
N HIS A 17 26.66 -4.44 -13.23
CA HIS A 17 27.04 -4.51 -11.81
C HIS A 17 27.72 -3.21 -11.35
N ASN A 18 28.58 -2.61 -12.18
CA ASN A 18 29.26 -1.36 -11.88
C ASN A 18 28.26 -0.21 -11.77
N TYR A 19 27.33 -0.12 -12.72
CA TYR A 19 26.27 0.87 -12.68
C TYR A 19 25.45 0.74 -11.39
N TYR A 20 25.08 -0.49 -11.01
CA TYR A 20 24.31 -0.76 -9.81
C TYR A 20 25.07 -0.36 -8.53
N ILE A 21 26.38 -0.61 -8.43
CA ILE A 21 27.19 -0.15 -7.29
C ILE A 21 27.24 1.39 -7.25
N GLU A 22 27.68 2.01 -8.34
CA GLU A 22 28.02 3.44 -8.34
C GLU A 22 26.79 4.34 -8.26
N ASN A 23 25.71 3.96 -8.95
CA ASN A 23 24.55 4.82 -9.12
C ASN A 23 23.36 4.43 -8.23
N CYS A 24 23.30 3.18 -7.74
CA CYS A 24 22.20 2.72 -6.89
C CYS A 24 22.66 2.51 -5.44
N LEU A 25 23.64 1.63 -5.20
CA LEU A 25 24.01 1.24 -3.84
C LEU A 25 24.76 2.34 -3.09
N LYS A 26 25.87 2.86 -3.64
CA LYS A 26 26.71 3.87 -2.97
C LYS A 26 25.92 5.12 -2.55
N PRO A 27 25.07 5.73 -3.39
CA PRO A 27 24.30 6.90 -3.00
C PRO A 27 23.33 6.62 -1.84
N VAL A 28 22.63 5.48 -1.90
CA VAL A 28 21.67 5.09 -0.87
C VAL A 28 22.35 4.78 0.45
N ILE A 29 23.45 4.02 0.42
CA ILE A 29 24.21 3.68 1.62
C ILE A 29 24.77 4.94 2.28
N LYS A 30 25.31 5.87 1.49
CA LYS A 30 25.77 7.17 1.99
C LYS A 30 24.68 7.94 2.73
N GLU A 31 23.47 7.99 2.16
CA GLU A 31 22.34 8.67 2.79
C GLU A 31 21.83 7.94 4.04
N ILE A 32 21.77 6.60 4.00
CA ILE A 32 21.45 5.76 5.16
C ILE A 32 22.42 6.06 6.32
N TRP A 33 23.73 6.08 6.06
CA TRP A 33 24.73 6.34 7.09
C TRP A 33 24.65 7.75 7.66
N LYS A 34 24.29 8.74 6.82
CA LYS A 34 24.06 10.12 7.28
C LYS A 34 22.89 10.18 8.28
N GLN A 35 21.79 9.48 8.00
CA GLN A 35 20.61 9.45 8.87
C GLN A 35 20.78 8.53 10.09
N ARG A 36 21.59 7.48 10.00
CA ARG A 36 21.79 6.52 11.10
C ARG A 36 22.46 7.10 12.34
N LYS A 37 23.31 8.12 12.17
CA LYS A 37 23.97 8.77 13.31
C LYS A 37 23.00 9.33 14.35
N SER A 38 21.72 9.57 13.98
CA SER A 38 20.69 10.02 14.92
C SER A 38 19.82 8.90 15.51
N ASN A 39 19.78 7.70 14.92
CA ASN A 39 18.67 6.75 15.15
C ASN A 39 19.07 5.38 15.76
N GLY A 40 20.36 5.11 16.00
CA GLY A 40 20.81 3.93 16.78
C GLY A 40 20.60 2.54 16.15
N THR A 41 20.09 2.45 14.91
CA THR A 41 19.85 1.17 14.20
C THR A 41 21.16 0.48 13.77
N LYS A 42 21.24 -0.86 13.90
CA LYS A 42 22.45 -1.65 13.58
C LYS A 42 22.28 -2.48 12.28
N GLY A 43 23.27 -2.42 11.39
CA GLY A 43 23.40 -3.26 10.18
C GLY A 43 22.47 -2.88 9.02
N ILE A 44 22.90 -3.04 7.77
CA ILE A 44 22.04 -2.91 6.57
C ILE A 44 21.61 -4.32 6.16
N LYS A 45 20.31 -4.54 5.95
CA LYS A 45 19.82 -5.73 5.24
C LYS A 45 19.32 -5.31 3.87
N LEU A 46 19.81 -5.93 2.80
CA LEU A 46 19.46 -5.59 1.43
C LEU A 46 18.68 -6.74 0.78
N LEU A 47 17.48 -6.48 0.30
CA LEU A 47 16.82 -7.34 -0.69
C LEU A 47 16.88 -6.65 -2.05
N HIS A 48 17.40 -7.38 -3.04
CA HIS A 48 17.42 -6.95 -4.44
C HIS A 48 17.04 -8.12 -5.34
N ASP A 49 16.73 -7.85 -6.60
CA ASP A 49 16.37 -8.90 -7.56
C ASP A 49 17.53 -9.89 -7.81
N ASN A 50 17.26 -11.09 -8.32
CA ASN A 50 18.29 -12.07 -8.70
C ASN A 50 18.88 -11.85 -10.11
N ALA A 51 18.64 -10.67 -10.71
CA ALA A 51 19.18 -10.28 -12.00
C ALA A 51 20.72 -10.47 -12.03
N ARG A 52 21.27 -10.78 -13.22
CA ARG A 52 22.71 -11.04 -13.40
C ARG A 52 23.62 -9.97 -12.78
N PRO A 53 23.33 -8.66 -12.90
CA PRO A 53 24.12 -7.60 -12.25
C PRO A 53 24.16 -7.71 -10.73
N HIS A 54 23.06 -8.12 -10.08
CA HIS A 54 22.93 -8.15 -8.61
C HIS A 54 23.61 -9.38 -7.99
N ARG A 55 23.78 -10.46 -8.76
CA ARG A 55 24.49 -11.68 -8.33
C ARG A 55 25.97 -11.69 -8.72
N HIS A 56 26.49 -10.58 -9.25
CA HIS A 56 27.89 -10.46 -9.62
C HIS A 56 28.77 -10.46 -8.35
N SER A 57 29.99 -11.02 -8.45
CA SER A 57 30.95 -11.08 -7.33
C SER A 57 31.17 -9.71 -6.70
N ASP A 58 31.33 -8.69 -7.55
CA ASP A 58 31.63 -7.33 -7.09
C ASP A 58 30.52 -6.73 -6.22
N ILE A 59 29.25 -7.16 -6.41
CA ILE A 59 28.14 -6.75 -5.53
C ILE A 59 28.26 -7.44 -4.18
N ILE A 60 28.64 -8.72 -4.17
CA ILE A 60 28.81 -9.52 -2.95
C ILE A 60 30.00 -8.97 -2.15
N ASP A 61 31.10 -8.67 -2.83
CA ASP A 61 32.31 -8.11 -2.24
C ASP A 61 32.03 -6.71 -1.67
N TYR A 62 31.45 -5.80 -2.47
CA TYR A 62 31.04 -4.48 -2.01
C TYR A 62 30.06 -4.54 -0.82
N SER A 63 29.07 -5.43 -0.88
CA SER A 63 28.11 -5.59 0.21
C SER A 63 28.79 -6.10 1.50
N THR A 64 29.76 -7.00 1.36
CA THR A 64 30.53 -7.53 2.49
C THR A 64 31.40 -6.44 3.11
N GLU A 65 32.09 -5.65 2.28
CA GLU A 65 32.93 -4.51 2.71
C GLU A 65 32.11 -3.44 3.46
N GLU A 66 30.90 -3.15 2.98
CA GLU A 66 29.99 -2.16 3.59
C GLU A 66 29.17 -2.71 4.77
N GLY A 67 29.38 -3.97 5.16
CA GLY A 67 28.63 -4.60 6.25
C GLY A 67 27.13 -4.78 5.96
N ILE A 68 26.79 -4.96 4.69
CA ILE A 68 25.44 -5.20 4.18
C ILE A 68 25.18 -6.70 4.15
N ASN A 69 24.13 -7.12 4.86
CA ASN A 69 23.65 -8.48 4.81
C ASN A 69 22.64 -8.63 3.65
N ILE A 70 23.06 -9.29 2.57
CA ILE A 70 22.17 -9.59 1.44
C ILE A 70 21.17 -10.67 1.89
N MET A 71 19.89 -10.31 1.86
CA MET A 71 18.81 -11.24 2.16
C MET A 71 18.63 -12.21 1.00
N PRO A 72 18.36 -13.51 1.27
CA PRO A 72 18.16 -14.49 0.21
C PRO A 72 17.01 -14.07 -0.69
N TYR A 73 17.16 -14.23 -2.00
CA TYR A 73 16.07 -13.92 -2.93
C TYR A 73 14.91 -14.91 -2.76
N PRO A 74 13.63 -14.48 -2.78
CA PRO A 74 12.49 -15.38 -2.67
C PRO A 74 12.48 -16.49 -3.72
N PRO A 75 11.95 -17.70 -3.40
CA PRO A 75 11.56 -18.64 -4.44
C PRO A 75 10.47 -18.01 -5.33
N TYR A 76 10.70 -18.04 -6.64
CA TYR A 76 9.89 -17.36 -7.67
C TYR A 76 8.37 -17.59 -7.56
N SER A 77 7.62 -16.52 -7.78
CA SER A 77 6.48 -16.52 -8.70
C SER A 77 6.67 -15.32 -9.62
N SER A 78 6.59 -15.51 -10.94
CA SER A 78 6.70 -14.42 -11.93
C SER A 78 5.60 -13.36 -11.79
N ASP A 79 4.58 -13.66 -10.98
CA ASP A 79 3.34 -12.91 -10.94
C ASP A 79 3.10 -12.26 -9.57
N LEU A 80 4.08 -12.35 -8.66
CA LEU A 80 4.01 -11.81 -7.31
C LEU A 80 5.07 -10.74 -7.10
N ALA A 81 4.69 -9.55 -6.63
CA ALA A 81 5.69 -8.65 -6.09
C ALA A 81 6.31 -9.29 -4.84
N PRO A 82 7.66 -9.34 -4.73
CA PRO A 82 8.33 -9.97 -3.60
C PRO A 82 7.88 -9.45 -2.22
N CYS A 83 7.45 -8.18 -2.11
CA CYS A 83 6.87 -7.59 -0.90
C CYS A 83 5.62 -8.31 -0.40
N ASP A 84 4.70 -8.65 -1.31
CA ASP A 84 3.35 -9.12 -0.97
C ASP A 84 3.36 -10.57 -0.48
N TYR A 85 4.31 -11.37 -0.96
CA TYR A 85 4.36 -12.81 -0.69
C TYR A 85 5.50 -13.25 0.24
N TRP A 86 6.66 -12.59 0.18
CA TRP A 86 7.86 -13.10 0.84
C TRP A 86 8.56 -12.09 1.72
N LEU A 87 8.77 -10.84 1.29
CA LEU A 87 9.55 -9.87 2.07
C LEU A 87 8.80 -9.43 3.33
N ASN A 88 7.48 -9.21 3.28
CA ASN A 88 6.71 -8.91 4.50
C ASN A 88 6.73 -10.09 5.48
N ASP A 89 6.63 -11.32 4.98
CA ASP A 89 6.71 -12.55 5.76
C ASP A 89 8.11 -12.76 6.34
N TYR A 90 9.15 -12.57 5.53
CA TYR A 90 10.56 -12.68 5.90
C TYR A 90 10.94 -11.60 6.92
N ILE A 91 10.48 -10.36 6.76
CA ILE A 91 10.61 -9.28 7.74
C ILE A 91 9.97 -9.71 9.06
N LYS A 92 8.70 -10.16 9.03
CA LYS A 92 7.98 -10.62 10.22
C LYS A 92 8.69 -11.76 10.97
N ARG A 93 9.33 -12.68 10.23
CA ARG A 93 10.03 -13.85 10.80
C ARG A 93 11.47 -13.59 11.22
N ASN A 94 12.19 -12.67 10.56
CA ASN A 94 13.65 -12.52 10.67
C ASN A 94 14.13 -11.14 11.13
N LEU A 95 13.22 -10.18 11.30
CA LEU A 95 13.47 -9.00 12.08
C LEU A 95 12.84 -9.25 13.45
N THR A 96 13.70 -9.43 14.46
CA THR A 96 13.34 -9.24 15.87
C THR A 96 12.82 -7.82 16.15
N ASP A 97 13.03 -6.92 15.19
CA ASP A 97 12.51 -5.57 15.13
C ASP A 97 11.12 -5.58 14.46
N GLN A 98 10.11 -5.27 15.28
CA GLN A 98 8.70 -5.49 14.99
C GLN A 98 8.25 -4.75 13.72
N PRO A 99 7.37 -5.33 12.87
CA PRO A 99 6.75 -4.62 11.72
C PRO A 99 5.95 -3.37 12.11
N ASN A 100 5.80 -3.14 13.41
CA ASN A 100 5.26 -1.93 13.99
C ASN A 100 6.18 -0.70 13.83
N GLU A 101 7.46 -0.87 13.49
CA GLU A 101 8.43 0.25 13.41
C GLU A 101 8.03 1.36 12.45
N LYS A 102 7.51 1.02 11.26
CA LYS A 102 7.11 2.05 10.29
C LYS A 102 5.89 2.82 10.78
N SER A 103 4.93 2.11 11.35
CA SER A 103 3.74 2.71 11.97
C SER A 103 4.15 3.66 13.11
N LEU A 104 5.02 3.21 14.01
CA LEU A 104 5.55 4.03 15.10
C LEU A 104 6.39 5.22 14.59
N GLY A 105 7.13 5.04 13.50
CA GLY A 105 7.87 6.13 12.85
C GLY A 105 6.94 7.22 12.33
N LEU A 106 5.88 6.84 11.61
CA LEU A 106 4.87 7.78 11.11
C LEU A 106 4.15 8.51 12.26
N GLU A 107 3.96 7.84 13.40
CA GLU A 107 3.41 8.48 14.60
C GLU A 107 4.33 9.51 15.23
N ARG A 108 5.63 9.25 15.23
CA ARG A 108 6.61 10.27 15.65
C ARG A 108 6.59 11.48 14.72
N ASP A 109 6.23 11.28 13.46
CA ASP A 109 6.05 12.34 12.46
C ASP A 109 4.65 13.00 12.55
N GLY A 110 3.81 12.63 13.52
CA GLY A 110 2.52 13.27 13.80
C GLY A 110 1.31 12.65 13.11
N LEU A 111 1.47 11.52 12.40
CA LEU A 111 0.34 10.79 11.82
C LEU A 111 -0.27 9.81 12.82
N THR A 112 -1.53 9.44 12.64
CA THR A 112 -2.11 8.31 13.39
C THR A 112 -2.09 7.05 12.53
N THR A 113 -1.71 5.91 13.11
CA THR A 113 -1.53 4.68 12.32
C THR A 113 -2.06 3.43 13.02
N TRP A 114 -2.67 2.56 12.20
CA TRP A 114 -3.08 1.20 12.54
C TRP A 114 -2.53 0.23 11.49
N MET A 115 -2.63 -1.06 11.77
CA MET A 115 -2.17 -2.10 10.87
C MET A 115 -3.06 -3.34 10.88
N TRP A 116 -2.99 -4.08 9.78
CA TRP A 116 -3.46 -5.45 9.69
C TRP A 116 -2.30 -6.39 10.07
N THR A 117 -2.59 -7.46 10.81
CA THR A 117 -1.68 -8.61 10.87
C THR A 117 -1.99 -9.59 9.73
N GLY A 118 -1.08 -10.49 9.38
CA GLY A 118 -1.26 -11.38 8.24
C GLY A 118 -0.79 -10.84 6.89
N SER A 119 -1.29 -11.45 5.82
CA SER A 119 -0.97 -11.18 4.41
C SER A 119 -1.96 -11.94 3.51
N TYR A 120 -1.67 -12.05 2.22
CA TYR A 120 -2.52 -12.73 1.22
C TYR A 120 -2.81 -14.20 1.54
N ARG A 121 -1.94 -14.84 2.32
CA ARG A 121 -1.86 -16.30 2.43
C ARG A 121 -2.51 -16.83 3.70
N ILE A 122 -3.06 -18.04 3.56
CA ILE A 122 -3.32 -18.97 4.67
C ILE A 122 -2.30 -20.12 4.69
N PRO A 123 -1.85 -20.61 5.87
CA PRO A 123 -2.07 -20.03 7.20
C PRO A 123 -1.46 -18.64 7.33
N MET A 124 -2.11 -17.78 8.10
CA MET A 124 -1.71 -16.38 8.28
C MET A 124 -0.37 -16.26 9.00
N VAL A 125 0.43 -15.29 8.57
CA VAL A 125 1.68 -14.91 9.25
C VAL A 125 1.39 -13.77 10.22
N THR A 126 1.35 -14.13 11.49
CA THR A 126 1.07 -13.22 12.61
C THR A 126 2.36 -12.87 13.36
N LEU A 127 2.31 -11.83 14.19
CA LEU A 127 3.48 -11.31 14.92
C LEU A 127 3.82 -12.18 16.13
N THR A 128 2.80 -12.72 16.77
CA THR A 128 2.90 -13.57 17.97
C THR A 128 2.74 -15.05 17.67
N GLY A 129 2.47 -15.43 16.41
CA GLY A 129 2.05 -16.77 16.04
C GLY A 129 0.55 -17.03 16.21
N SER A 130 -0.23 -16.05 16.70
CA SER A 130 -1.70 -16.13 16.80
C SER A 130 -2.37 -14.81 16.44
N LEU A 131 -3.42 -14.85 15.62
CA LEU A 131 -4.22 -13.67 15.30
C LEU A 131 -4.88 -13.09 16.56
N GLN A 132 -5.35 -13.97 17.44
CA GLN A 132 -6.00 -13.56 18.66
C GLN A 132 -5.04 -12.79 19.57
N GLN A 133 -3.81 -13.29 19.72
CA GLN A 133 -2.77 -12.63 20.51
C GLN A 133 -2.33 -11.30 19.89
N ASP A 134 -2.19 -11.22 18.56
CA ASP A 134 -1.87 -9.95 17.89
C ASP A 134 -2.94 -8.88 18.17
N LEU A 135 -4.23 -9.24 18.03
CA LEU A 135 -5.35 -8.34 18.32
C LEU A 135 -5.43 -7.94 19.80
N LEU A 136 -5.07 -8.83 20.73
CA LEU A 136 -5.12 -8.56 22.17
C LEU A 136 -3.92 -7.77 22.69
N LEU A 137 -2.72 -8.05 22.19
CA LEU A 137 -1.45 -7.56 22.78
C LEU A 137 -0.84 -6.39 22.02
N ILE A 138 -1.25 -6.14 20.78
CA ILE A 138 -0.67 -5.12 19.92
C ILE A 138 -1.74 -4.11 19.57
N ASP A 139 -1.76 -2.96 20.26
CA ASP A 139 -2.79 -1.91 20.15
C ASP A 139 -3.09 -1.52 18.69
N LYS A 140 -2.06 -1.47 17.85
CA LYS A 140 -2.15 -1.05 16.44
C LYS A 140 -2.78 -2.09 15.53
N VAL A 141 -2.79 -3.37 15.91
CA VAL A 141 -3.44 -4.41 15.11
C VAL A 141 -4.95 -4.32 15.34
N ILE A 142 -5.70 -3.98 14.29
CA ILE A 142 -7.18 -3.85 14.33
C ILE A 142 -7.92 -4.99 13.64
N GLY A 143 -7.19 -5.84 12.93
CA GLY A 143 -7.73 -6.99 12.20
C GLY A 143 -6.65 -7.78 11.49
N ALA A 144 -7.12 -8.70 10.66
CA ALA A 144 -6.32 -9.55 9.79
C ALA A 144 -6.39 -9.06 8.34
N GLY A 145 -5.31 -9.19 7.58
CA GLY A 145 -5.34 -9.02 6.13
C GLY A 145 -4.12 -8.35 5.50
N GLU A 146 -4.20 -8.03 4.21
CA GLU A 146 -5.32 -8.41 3.33
C GLU A 146 -5.19 -9.88 2.86
N LEU A 147 -6.19 -10.72 3.13
CA LEU A 147 -6.21 -12.11 2.70
C LEU A 147 -6.75 -12.19 1.28
N ALA A 148 -6.05 -12.88 0.37
CA ALA A 148 -6.45 -12.95 -1.03
C ALA A 148 -7.52 -14.03 -1.25
N LEU A 149 -8.63 -13.64 -1.87
CA LEU A 149 -9.67 -14.53 -2.39
C LEU A 149 -9.91 -14.27 -3.87
N SER A 150 -10.33 -15.32 -4.59
CA SER A 150 -10.63 -15.25 -6.02
C SER A 150 -9.52 -14.59 -6.85
N ASP A 151 -8.28 -14.77 -6.44
CA ASP A 151 -7.08 -14.23 -7.09
C ASP A 151 -6.12 -15.39 -7.38
N HIS A 152 -5.43 -15.37 -8.52
CA HIS A 152 -4.46 -16.41 -8.89
C HIS A 152 -3.27 -16.48 -7.91
N ARG A 153 -3.06 -15.41 -7.12
CA ARG A 153 -2.05 -15.28 -6.06
C ARG A 153 -2.52 -15.81 -4.70
N SER A 154 -3.80 -16.17 -4.59
CA SER A 154 -4.39 -16.71 -3.37
C SER A 154 -3.80 -18.07 -3.03
N SER A 155 -3.75 -18.38 -1.74
CA SER A 155 -3.50 -19.75 -1.25
C SER A 155 -4.71 -20.68 -1.40
N TRP A 156 -5.81 -20.19 -1.98
CA TRP A 156 -7.08 -20.92 -2.15
C TRP A 156 -7.58 -21.55 -0.84
N PRO A 157 -7.88 -20.71 0.18
CA PRO A 157 -8.29 -21.19 1.50
C PRO A 157 -9.59 -22.01 1.41
N SER A 158 -9.69 -23.05 2.24
CA SER A 158 -10.94 -23.78 2.39
C SER A 158 -11.94 -22.96 3.21
N LYS A 159 -13.23 -23.35 3.15
CA LYS A 159 -14.27 -22.78 4.02
C LYS A 159 -13.90 -22.89 5.50
N SER A 160 -13.33 -24.02 5.91
CA SER A 160 -12.93 -24.26 7.30
C SER A 160 -11.84 -23.28 7.74
N ASP A 161 -10.85 -23.01 6.87
CA ASP A 161 -9.78 -22.07 7.19
C ASP A 161 -10.31 -20.66 7.42
N LEU A 162 -11.25 -20.23 6.57
CA LEU A 162 -11.89 -18.90 6.71
C LEU A 162 -12.81 -18.82 7.93
N VAL A 163 -13.60 -19.85 8.21
CA VAL A 163 -14.46 -19.89 9.40
C VAL A 163 -13.62 -19.78 10.67
N GLN A 164 -12.50 -20.50 10.74
CA GLN A 164 -11.58 -20.39 11.87
C GLN A 164 -10.99 -18.98 11.98
N LEU A 165 -10.47 -18.43 10.88
CA LEU A 165 -9.86 -17.10 10.85
C LEU A 165 -10.84 -15.99 11.27
N LEU A 166 -12.06 -16.01 10.73
CA LEU A 166 -13.10 -15.04 11.04
C LEU A 166 -13.59 -15.18 12.49
N SER A 167 -13.68 -16.40 13.00
CA SER A 167 -14.03 -16.65 14.40
C SER A 167 -12.96 -16.08 15.34
N ASP A 168 -11.68 -16.28 15.02
CA ASP A 168 -10.55 -15.75 15.79
C ASP A 168 -10.52 -14.22 15.76
N ALA A 169 -10.69 -13.61 14.58
CA ALA A 169 -10.76 -12.16 14.42
C ALA A 169 -11.90 -11.57 15.27
N ARG A 170 -13.10 -12.16 15.19
CA ARG A 170 -14.28 -11.72 15.93
C ARG A 170 -14.09 -11.80 17.44
N VAL A 171 -13.69 -12.96 17.96
CA VAL A 171 -13.53 -13.17 19.40
C VAL A 171 -12.47 -12.24 19.96
N ALA A 172 -11.33 -12.11 19.29
CA ALA A 172 -10.27 -11.23 19.75
C ALA A 172 -10.64 -9.74 19.62
N GLY A 173 -11.40 -9.34 18.60
CA GLY A 173 -11.99 -8.00 18.49
C GLY A 173 -12.87 -7.68 19.70
N MET A 174 -13.80 -8.58 20.04
CA MET A 174 -14.68 -8.42 21.21
C MET A 174 -13.88 -8.26 22.52
N LEU A 175 -12.83 -9.06 22.71
CA LEU A 175 -12.02 -9.04 23.93
C LEU A 175 -11.09 -7.82 24.01
N SER A 176 -10.63 -7.29 22.87
CA SER A 176 -9.73 -6.12 22.80
C SER A 176 -10.46 -4.78 22.67
N GLY A 177 -11.79 -4.78 22.52
CA GLY A 177 -12.56 -3.56 22.20
C GLY A 177 -12.33 -3.03 20.77
N LYS A 178 -11.75 -3.85 19.90
CA LYS A 178 -11.47 -3.54 18.50
C LYS A 178 -12.53 -4.16 17.59
N ILE A 179 -12.59 -3.73 16.33
CA ILE A 179 -13.57 -4.27 15.38
C ILE A 179 -13.37 -5.77 15.09
N GLY A 180 -12.10 -6.22 15.02
CA GLY A 180 -11.77 -7.63 14.76
C GLY A 180 -12.25 -8.12 13.40
N VAL A 181 -11.85 -7.45 12.32
CA VAL A 181 -12.23 -7.82 10.94
C VAL A 181 -11.15 -8.62 10.24
N VAL A 182 -11.54 -9.33 9.19
CA VAL A 182 -10.65 -9.82 8.14
C VAL A 182 -10.86 -8.96 6.91
N HIS A 183 -9.79 -8.29 6.47
CA HIS A 183 -9.71 -7.54 5.22
C HIS A 183 -9.38 -8.50 4.08
N PHE A 184 -10.18 -8.50 3.02
CA PHE A 184 -10.07 -9.42 1.90
C PHE A 184 -9.70 -8.69 0.61
N HIS A 185 -8.54 -9.05 0.07
CA HIS A 185 -8.15 -8.73 -1.30
C HIS A 185 -8.96 -9.60 -2.26
N LEU A 186 -9.61 -8.99 -3.25
CA LEU A 186 -10.35 -9.71 -4.27
C LEU A 186 -9.70 -9.61 -5.65
N GLY A 187 -9.47 -10.78 -6.26
CA GLY A 187 -9.07 -10.92 -7.65
C GLY A 187 -10.26 -11.04 -8.60
N SER A 188 -9.99 -11.56 -9.80
CA SER A 188 -10.97 -11.65 -10.91
C SER A 188 -11.48 -13.07 -11.19
N ALA A 189 -11.27 -14.02 -10.28
CA ALA A 189 -11.77 -15.39 -10.51
C ALA A 189 -13.31 -15.42 -10.53
N PRO A 190 -13.93 -16.31 -11.35
CA PRO A 190 -15.40 -16.36 -11.51
C PRO A 190 -16.18 -16.61 -10.22
N THR A 191 -15.55 -17.22 -9.21
CA THR A 191 -16.11 -17.48 -7.89
C THR A 191 -16.35 -16.24 -7.05
N LYS A 192 -15.77 -15.08 -7.41
CA LYS A 192 -15.99 -13.78 -6.77
C LYS A 192 -15.94 -13.85 -5.23
N ILE A 193 -17.09 -13.81 -4.57
CA ILE A 193 -17.24 -13.87 -3.11
C ILE A 193 -18.14 -15.02 -2.66
N ASP A 194 -18.36 -16.04 -3.50
CA ASP A 194 -19.26 -17.17 -3.23
C ASP A 194 -18.94 -17.87 -1.91
N LEU A 195 -17.64 -18.02 -1.60
CA LEU A 195 -17.19 -18.65 -0.36
C LEU A 195 -17.61 -17.84 0.88
N LEU A 196 -17.66 -16.50 0.79
CA LEU A 196 -18.10 -15.65 1.88
C LEU A 196 -19.62 -15.73 2.05
N TRP A 197 -20.39 -15.78 0.96
CA TRP A 197 -21.83 -16.02 1.01
C TRP A 197 -22.16 -17.38 1.65
N GLN A 198 -21.41 -18.43 1.31
CA GLN A 198 -21.57 -19.74 1.96
C GLN A 198 -21.35 -19.67 3.46
N ILE A 199 -20.29 -18.98 3.90
CA ILE A 199 -20.00 -18.81 5.34
C ILE A 199 -21.13 -18.05 6.05
N LEU A 200 -21.64 -16.97 5.46
CA LEU A 200 -22.76 -16.21 6.04
C LEU A 200 -24.05 -17.03 6.14
N ASN A 201 -24.33 -17.88 5.16
CA ASN A 201 -25.55 -18.69 5.14
C ASN A 201 -25.49 -19.89 6.09
N GLU A 202 -24.29 -20.39 6.40
CA GLU A 202 -24.10 -21.62 7.17
C GLU A 202 -23.59 -21.38 8.60
N THR A 203 -23.16 -20.17 8.94
CA THR A 203 -22.61 -19.84 10.25
C THR A 203 -23.31 -18.64 10.88
N THR A 204 -22.99 -18.34 12.14
CA THR A 204 -23.46 -17.14 12.84
C THR A 204 -22.44 -16.02 12.85
N ILE A 205 -21.37 -16.12 12.05
CA ILE A 205 -20.33 -15.09 11.93
C ILE A 205 -20.96 -13.86 11.28
N PRO A 206 -20.99 -12.71 11.97
CA PRO A 206 -21.65 -11.54 11.41
C PRO A 206 -20.88 -10.92 10.23
N ILE A 207 -21.62 -10.40 9.26
CA ILE A 207 -21.10 -9.81 8.03
C ILE A 207 -20.11 -8.67 8.26
N GLN A 208 -20.22 -7.94 9.38
CA GLN A 208 -19.30 -6.85 9.72
C GLN A 208 -17.85 -7.28 10.00
N HIS A 209 -17.57 -8.57 10.12
CA HIS A 209 -16.19 -9.06 10.27
C HIS A 209 -15.50 -9.37 8.93
N MET A 210 -16.19 -9.13 7.82
CA MET A 210 -15.69 -9.37 6.46
C MET A 210 -15.62 -8.05 5.70
N TYR A 211 -14.41 -7.51 5.54
CA TYR A 211 -14.19 -6.22 4.87
C TYR A 211 -13.58 -6.45 3.48
N LEU A 212 -14.30 -6.12 2.42
CA LEU A 212 -13.94 -6.51 1.04
C LEU A 212 -13.39 -5.33 0.26
N THR A 213 -12.14 -5.38 -0.21
CA THR A 213 -11.55 -4.35 -1.09
C THR A 213 -11.56 -4.76 -2.57
N HIS A 214 -11.17 -3.82 -3.43
CA HIS A 214 -11.15 -3.93 -4.89
C HIS A 214 -12.53 -4.23 -5.53
N MET A 215 -13.61 -4.01 -4.78
CA MET A 215 -14.96 -4.38 -5.22
C MET A 215 -15.42 -3.62 -6.49
N SER A 216 -14.86 -2.44 -6.74
CA SER A 216 -15.15 -1.61 -7.91
C SER A 216 -14.24 -1.86 -9.11
N SER A 217 -13.03 -2.42 -8.92
CA SER A 217 -11.95 -2.36 -9.90
C SER A 217 -11.63 -3.70 -10.60
N ARG A 218 -12.43 -4.75 -10.35
CA ARG A 218 -12.23 -6.10 -10.92
C ARG A 218 -13.32 -6.54 -11.92
N GLY A 219 -14.16 -5.61 -12.35
CA GLY A 219 -15.17 -5.82 -13.39
C GLY A 219 -16.62 -5.77 -12.89
N ASP A 220 -17.56 -5.72 -13.84
CA ASP A 220 -18.99 -5.51 -13.59
C ASP A 220 -19.63 -6.58 -12.70
N ASP A 221 -19.17 -7.83 -12.82
CA ASP A 221 -19.68 -8.93 -11.99
C ASP A 221 -19.35 -8.74 -10.50
N LEU A 222 -18.16 -8.19 -10.18
CA LEU A 222 -17.80 -7.91 -8.79
C LEU A 222 -18.49 -6.65 -8.27
N ILE A 223 -18.72 -5.65 -9.13
CA ILE A 223 -19.57 -4.49 -8.81
C ILE A 223 -20.99 -4.95 -8.44
N GLU A 224 -21.55 -5.91 -9.18
CA GLU A 224 -22.87 -6.45 -8.85
C GLU A 224 -22.87 -7.23 -7.52
N GLU A 225 -21.80 -7.94 -7.20
CA GLU A 225 -21.64 -8.54 -5.87
C GLU A 225 -21.50 -7.48 -4.76
N ALA A 226 -20.79 -6.37 -5.00
CA ALA A 226 -20.71 -5.24 -4.07
C ALA A 226 -22.10 -4.69 -3.74
N ARG A 227 -22.93 -4.53 -4.78
CA ARG A 227 -24.32 -4.08 -4.64
C ARG A 227 -25.14 -5.00 -3.74
N LYS A 228 -24.99 -6.32 -3.90
CA LYS A 228 -25.68 -7.33 -3.05
C LYS A 228 -25.12 -7.33 -1.62
N TRP A 229 -23.81 -7.23 -1.47
CA TRP A 229 -23.11 -7.23 -0.19
C TRP A 229 -23.53 -6.06 0.70
N ILE A 230 -23.54 -4.85 0.11
CA ILE A 230 -23.99 -3.62 0.77
C ILE A 230 -25.46 -3.76 1.20
N LYS A 231 -26.34 -4.25 0.32
CA LYS A 231 -27.77 -4.48 0.68
C LYS A 231 -27.95 -5.47 1.82
N ALA A 232 -27.04 -6.44 1.97
CA ALA A 232 -27.05 -7.41 3.06
C ALA A 232 -26.47 -6.87 4.37
N GLY A 233 -25.97 -5.63 4.39
CA GLY A 233 -25.40 -5.00 5.59
C GLY A 233 -23.87 -4.98 5.62
N GLY A 234 -23.20 -5.50 4.58
CA GLY A 234 -21.75 -5.63 4.53
C GLY A 234 -21.05 -4.34 4.11
N MET A 235 -19.80 -4.19 4.56
CA MET A 235 -18.93 -3.07 4.17
C MET A 235 -18.14 -3.42 2.91
N CYS A 236 -18.08 -2.49 1.96
CA CYS A 236 -17.21 -2.56 0.79
C CYS A 236 -16.17 -1.44 0.81
N ASP A 237 -14.96 -1.77 0.38
CA ASP A 237 -13.90 -0.83 0.05
C ASP A 237 -13.66 -0.80 -1.46
N PHE A 238 -13.59 0.40 -2.00
CA PHE A 238 -13.32 0.68 -3.39
C PHE A 238 -11.92 1.26 -3.52
N THR A 239 -11.15 0.74 -4.46
CA THR A 239 -9.81 1.30 -4.73
C THR A 239 -9.94 2.59 -5.51
N ALA A 240 -9.33 3.67 -5.04
CA ALA A 240 -9.32 4.95 -5.72
C ALA A 240 -8.76 4.78 -7.15
N ASP A 241 -9.38 5.46 -8.12
CA ASP A 241 -8.97 5.37 -9.52
C ASP A 241 -7.58 6.02 -9.69
N VAL A 242 -6.58 5.26 -10.17
CA VAL A 242 -5.19 5.75 -10.27
C VAL A 242 -5.07 6.83 -11.35
N ASN A 243 -5.80 6.65 -12.44
CA ASN A 243 -5.89 7.60 -13.54
C ASN A 243 -7.34 7.87 -13.95
N ILE A 244 -7.94 8.94 -13.43
CA ILE A 244 -9.35 9.33 -13.67
C ILE A 244 -9.73 9.45 -15.16
N ILE A 245 -8.76 9.67 -16.05
CA ILE A 245 -9.01 9.79 -17.49
C ILE A 245 -9.33 8.41 -18.10
N ASN A 246 -8.63 7.36 -17.67
CA ASN A 246 -8.69 6.03 -18.27
C ASN A 246 -9.28 4.96 -17.34
N GLU A 247 -9.27 5.22 -16.04
CA GLU A 247 -9.79 4.39 -14.96
C GLU A 247 -10.81 5.24 -14.20
N ASN A 248 -12.05 4.80 -14.20
CA ASN A 248 -13.16 5.52 -13.59
C ASN A 248 -14.15 4.55 -12.94
N ALA A 249 -13.67 3.35 -12.61
CA ALA A 249 -14.51 2.27 -12.13
C ALA A 249 -15.11 2.62 -10.77
N THR A 250 -14.32 3.24 -9.89
CA THR A 250 -14.78 3.68 -8.57
C THR A 250 -15.76 4.84 -8.67
N VAL A 251 -15.42 5.93 -9.37
CA VAL A 251 -16.34 7.08 -9.50
C VAL A 251 -17.64 6.71 -10.23
N ASN A 252 -17.58 5.85 -11.26
CA ASN A 252 -18.79 5.41 -11.97
C ASN A 252 -19.66 4.51 -11.08
N THR A 253 -19.06 3.60 -10.32
CA THR A 253 -19.79 2.73 -9.39
C THR A 253 -20.44 3.53 -8.28
N LEU A 254 -19.74 4.52 -7.71
CA LEU A 254 -20.31 5.42 -6.69
C LEU A 254 -21.51 6.20 -7.23
N ASN A 255 -21.42 6.76 -8.44
CA ASN A 255 -22.55 7.45 -9.08
C ASN A 255 -23.74 6.52 -9.31
N LYS A 256 -23.49 5.30 -9.81
CA LYS A 256 -24.52 4.27 -9.98
C LYS A 256 -25.20 3.94 -8.65
N PHE A 257 -24.42 3.68 -7.60
CA PHE A 257 -24.93 3.28 -6.29
C PHE A 257 -25.67 4.41 -5.57
N ARG A 258 -25.23 5.66 -5.75
CA ARG A 258 -25.95 6.85 -5.28
C ARG A 258 -27.30 7.01 -5.99
N ALA A 259 -27.34 6.83 -7.31
CA ALA A 259 -28.59 6.88 -8.08
C ALA A 259 -29.57 5.76 -7.67
N GLU A 260 -29.05 4.58 -7.35
CA GLU A 260 -29.82 3.45 -6.80
C GLU A 260 -30.20 3.62 -5.31
N LYS A 261 -29.76 4.69 -4.65
CA LYS A 261 -29.98 4.98 -3.22
C LYS A 261 -29.49 3.85 -2.30
N LEU A 262 -28.36 3.25 -2.64
CA LEU A 262 -27.68 2.31 -1.74
C LEU A 262 -27.17 3.05 -0.49
N PRO A 263 -27.03 2.34 0.65
CA PRO A 263 -26.45 2.92 1.86
C PRO A 263 -24.96 3.23 1.67
N LEU A 264 -24.65 4.43 1.17
CA LEU A 264 -23.27 4.88 0.91
C LEU A 264 -22.37 4.87 2.15
N LYS A 265 -22.94 4.87 3.35
CA LYS A 265 -22.22 4.69 4.63
C LYS A 265 -21.51 3.34 4.76
N GLN A 266 -21.87 2.36 3.92
CA GLN A 266 -21.24 1.03 3.83
C GLN A 266 -20.21 0.94 2.69
N ILE A 267 -19.72 2.10 2.24
CA ILE A 267 -18.68 2.19 1.24
C ILE A 267 -17.52 3.01 1.81
N THR A 268 -16.31 2.53 1.56
CA THR A 268 -15.05 3.21 1.85
C THR A 268 -14.24 3.30 0.57
N VAL A 269 -13.33 4.27 0.49
CA VAL A 269 -12.38 4.40 -0.62
C VAL A 269 -10.95 4.42 -0.08
N SER A 270 -10.15 3.47 -0.51
CA SER A 270 -8.73 3.34 -0.15
C SER A 270 -7.83 3.53 -1.37
N SER A 271 -6.58 3.95 -1.15
CA SER A 271 -5.67 4.26 -2.26
C SER A 271 -4.92 3.05 -2.83
N ASP A 272 -4.80 1.96 -2.05
CA ASP A 272 -3.87 0.85 -2.33
C ASP A 272 -2.43 1.37 -2.63
N ALA A 273 -2.02 2.39 -1.89
CA ALA A 273 -0.82 3.16 -2.21
C ALA A 273 0.45 2.39 -1.89
N TYR A 274 1.46 2.56 -2.74
CA TYR A 274 2.72 1.81 -2.70
C TYR A 274 2.57 0.29 -2.91
N GLY A 275 1.35 -0.18 -3.18
CA GLY A 275 1.08 -1.51 -3.71
C GLY A 275 1.54 -1.62 -5.16
N SER A 276 1.88 -2.85 -5.57
CA SER A 276 2.21 -3.14 -6.95
C SER A 276 0.93 -3.21 -7.79
N PHE A 277 0.89 -2.48 -8.92
CA PHE A 277 -0.18 -2.60 -9.90
C PHE A 277 0.33 -3.34 -11.15
N PRO A 278 0.35 -4.68 -11.12
CA PRO A 278 0.82 -5.46 -12.26
C PRO A 278 -0.19 -5.36 -13.41
N LYS A 279 0.27 -4.95 -14.59
CA LYS A 279 -0.49 -5.07 -15.83
C LYS A 279 -0.05 -6.33 -16.54
N TYR A 280 -0.98 -7.24 -16.82
CA TYR A 280 -0.71 -8.47 -17.55
C TYR A 280 -1.13 -8.31 -19.02
N ASP A 281 -0.38 -8.94 -19.93
CA ASP A 281 -0.76 -9.05 -21.33
C ASP A 281 -1.87 -10.10 -21.53
N SER A 282 -2.39 -10.21 -22.76
CA SER A 282 -3.44 -11.19 -23.11
C SER A 282 -3.02 -12.66 -22.95
N SER A 283 -1.72 -12.94 -22.78
CA SER A 283 -1.18 -14.27 -22.48
C SER A 283 -0.99 -14.52 -20.97
N GLY A 284 -1.36 -13.56 -20.13
CA GLY A 284 -1.23 -13.66 -18.67
C GLY A 284 0.18 -13.39 -18.16
N ARG A 285 1.10 -12.89 -19.00
CA ARG A 285 2.46 -12.52 -18.57
C ARG A 285 2.47 -11.08 -18.10
N LEU A 286 3.25 -10.81 -17.05
CA LEU A 286 3.44 -9.45 -16.56
C LEU A 286 4.07 -8.56 -17.65
N ALA A 287 3.37 -7.49 -18.03
CA ALA A 287 3.80 -6.51 -19.01
C ALA A 287 4.48 -5.29 -18.37
N SER A 288 3.96 -4.80 -17.23
CA SER A 288 4.54 -3.66 -16.50
C SER A 288 4.09 -3.60 -15.05
N TYR A 289 4.83 -2.86 -14.22
CA TYR A 289 4.41 -2.48 -12.87
C TYR A 289 4.04 -1.00 -12.82
N GLY A 290 2.84 -0.71 -12.34
CA GLY A 290 2.47 0.60 -11.83
C GLY A 290 2.56 0.67 -10.30
N MET A 291 2.42 1.86 -9.75
CA MET A 291 2.31 2.11 -8.32
C MET A 291 1.22 3.15 -8.08
N SER A 292 0.31 2.88 -7.15
CA SER A 292 -0.68 3.87 -6.70
C SER A 292 -0.08 4.78 -5.63
N LEU A 293 -0.58 6.01 -5.55
CA LEU A 293 -0.16 7.02 -4.58
C LEU A 293 -1.34 7.43 -3.68
N PRO A 294 -1.07 7.89 -2.44
CA PRO A 294 -2.14 8.25 -1.50
C PRO A 294 -3.06 9.39 -1.97
N ASP A 295 -2.55 10.27 -2.84
CA ASP A 295 -3.28 11.43 -3.34
C ASP A 295 -4.45 11.07 -4.28
N THR A 296 -4.53 9.81 -4.73
CA THR A 296 -5.68 9.26 -5.50
C THR A 296 -7.02 9.40 -4.77
N ILE A 297 -7.02 9.38 -3.43
CA ILE A 297 -8.23 9.62 -2.63
C ILE A 297 -8.75 11.05 -2.83
N LEU A 298 -7.87 12.06 -2.71
CA LEU A 298 -8.25 13.46 -2.94
C LEU A 298 -8.71 13.68 -4.38
N ARG A 299 -8.02 13.07 -5.34
CA ARG A 299 -8.39 13.11 -6.76
C ARG A 299 -9.78 12.50 -7.00
N THR A 300 -10.14 11.44 -6.28
CA THR A 300 -11.49 10.85 -6.33
C THR A 300 -12.53 11.83 -5.78
N ILE A 301 -12.28 12.47 -4.64
CA ILE A 301 -13.16 13.51 -4.06
C ILE A 301 -13.35 14.67 -5.03
N GLN A 302 -12.25 15.20 -5.58
CA GLN A 302 -12.27 16.26 -6.60
C GLN A 302 -13.14 15.88 -7.79
N THR A 303 -13.02 14.65 -8.28
CA THR A 303 -13.82 14.17 -9.41
C THR A 303 -15.30 14.12 -9.06
N LEU A 304 -15.66 13.56 -7.90
CA LEU A 304 -17.06 13.50 -7.46
C LEU A 304 -17.68 14.90 -7.34
N VAL A 305 -16.95 15.84 -6.73
CA VAL A 305 -17.46 17.21 -6.51
C VAL A 305 -17.45 18.03 -7.80
N LEU A 306 -16.30 18.17 -8.46
CA LEU A 306 -16.12 19.11 -9.57
C LEU A 306 -16.74 18.61 -10.88
N LYS A 307 -16.68 17.30 -11.14
CA LYS A 307 -17.19 16.71 -12.39
C LYS A 307 -18.62 16.17 -12.24
N TYR A 308 -18.92 15.51 -11.12
CA TYR A 308 -20.22 14.88 -10.88
C TYR A 308 -21.15 15.67 -9.95
N SER A 309 -20.74 16.87 -9.51
CA SER A 309 -21.57 17.77 -8.68
C SER A 309 -22.08 17.13 -7.39
N TRP A 310 -21.27 16.27 -6.76
CA TRP A 310 -21.59 15.76 -5.43
C TRP A 310 -21.44 16.86 -4.37
N PRO A 311 -22.33 16.92 -3.36
CA PRO A 311 -22.08 17.69 -2.15
C PRO A 311 -20.77 17.21 -1.51
N VAL A 312 -19.97 18.16 -1.00
CA VAL A 312 -18.63 17.86 -0.45
C VAL A 312 -18.75 16.88 0.71
N GLU A 313 -19.73 17.07 1.59
CA GLU A 313 -20.02 16.21 2.73
C GLU A 313 -20.34 14.75 2.32
N GLU A 314 -20.98 14.55 1.18
CA GLU A 314 -21.24 13.22 0.64
C GLU A 314 -19.99 12.61 -0.02
N ALA A 315 -19.12 13.43 -0.63
CA ALA A 315 -17.93 12.94 -1.31
C ALA A 315 -16.81 12.56 -0.33
N ILE A 316 -16.63 13.32 0.76
CA ILE A 316 -15.55 13.08 1.73
C ILE A 316 -15.83 11.90 2.66
N GLN A 317 -17.09 11.50 2.83
CA GLN A 317 -17.47 10.44 3.79
C GLN A 317 -16.71 9.12 3.56
N PHE A 318 -16.39 8.81 2.30
CA PHE A 318 -15.74 7.56 1.90
C PHE A 318 -14.33 7.38 2.44
N SER A 319 -13.64 8.48 2.79
CA SER A 319 -12.29 8.47 3.35
C SER A 319 -12.20 9.16 4.72
N THR A 320 -13.35 9.51 5.32
CA THR A 320 -13.42 10.15 6.64
C THR A 320 -14.35 9.37 7.58
N SER A 321 -15.63 9.72 7.64
CA SER A 321 -16.60 9.17 8.59
C SER A 321 -16.86 7.68 8.41
N ASN A 322 -16.90 7.18 7.17
CA ASN A 322 -17.23 5.79 6.90
C ASN A 322 -16.14 4.83 7.40
N PRO A 323 -14.85 4.98 7.01
CA PRO A 323 -13.81 4.10 7.54
C PRO A 323 -13.62 4.28 9.05
N ALA A 324 -13.71 5.51 9.58
CA ALA A 324 -13.58 5.75 11.02
C ALA A 324 -14.67 5.05 11.83
N THR A 325 -15.94 5.13 11.38
CA THR A 325 -17.07 4.49 12.05
C THR A 325 -16.96 2.97 11.98
N TYR A 326 -16.66 2.42 10.81
CA TYR A 326 -16.62 0.97 10.61
C TYR A 326 -15.46 0.29 11.33
N LEU A 327 -14.27 0.88 11.27
CA LEU A 327 -13.08 0.34 11.91
C LEU A 327 -12.98 0.69 13.41
N ASN A 328 -13.99 1.38 13.95
CA ASN A 328 -14.04 1.84 15.34
C ASN A 328 -12.83 2.74 15.71
N LEU A 329 -12.43 3.63 14.80
CA LEU A 329 -11.32 4.57 15.01
C LEU A 329 -11.81 5.75 15.86
N THR A 330 -11.79 5.55 17.17
CA THR A 330 -12.27 6.55 18.14
C THR A 330 -11.54 7.87 17.96
N GLY A 331 -12.29 8.98 17.93
CA GLY A 331 -11.74 10.32 17.75
C GLY A 331 -11.41 10.70 16.30
N LYS A 332 -11.63 9.83 15.31
CA LYS A 332 -11.32 10.10 13.90
C LYS A 332 -12.55 10.31 13.02
N GLY A 333 -12.34 10.93 11.86
CA GLY A 333 -13.31 10.99 10.75
C GLY A 333 -14.43 12.03 10.89
N PHE A 334 -14.45 12.80 11.98
CA PHE A 334 -15.44 13.85 12.24
C PHE A 334 -14.78 15.10 12.81
N LEU A 335 -15.34 16.26 12.51
CA LEU A 335 -14.98 17.53 13.14
C LEU A 335 -15.97 17.80 14.28
N ALA A 336 -15.59 17.45 15.51
CA ALA A 336 -16.42 17.64 16.69
C ALA A 336 -15.56 17.78 17.96
N GLU A 337 -16.13 18.34 19.02
CA GLU A 337 -15.46 18.40 20.33
C GLU A 337 -15.11 16.97 20.82
N GLY A 338 -13.89 16.79 21.33
CA GLY A 338 -13.38 15.49 21.78
C GLY A 338 -12.82 14.59 20.66
N TYR A 339 -12.83 15.03 19.40
CA TYR A 339 -12.17 14.36 18.29
C TYR A 339 -10.79 14.97 18.02
N ASP A 340 -9.93 14.20 17.35
CA ASP A 340 -8.60 14.66 16.97
C ASP A 340 -8.70 15.76 15.90
N ALA A 341 -7.82 16.75 15.99
CA ALA A 341 -7.79 17.90 15.07
C ALA A 341 -7.11 17.58 13.72
N ASP A 342 -7.49 16.44 13.12
CA ASP A 342 -7.00 15.98 11.82
C ASP A 342 -7.74 16.74 10.69
N ILE A 343 -7.22 17.93 10.35
CA ILE A 343 -7.89 18.87 9.45
C ILE A 343 -7.09 19.08 8.17
N VAL A 344 -7.77 19.03 7.03
CA VAL A 344 -7.23 19.42 5.72
C VAL A 344 -7.94 20.69 5.26
N VAL A 345 -7.15 21.71 4.90
CA VAL A 345 -7.67 22.96 4.34
C VAL A 345 -7.49 22.93 2.83
N LEU A 346 -8.61 23.06 2.11
CA LEU A 346 -8.66 22.98 0.65
C LEU A 346 -9.11 24.31 0.05
N ASN A 347 -8.62 24.61 -1.15
CA ASN A 347 -9.11 25.69 -1.97
C ASN A 347 -10.58 25.46 -2.33
N GLN A 348 -11.41 26.49 -2.19
CA GLN A 348 -12.85 26.37 -2.38
C GLN A 348 -13.26 26.02 -3.82
N THR A 349 -12.46 26.40 -4.82
CA THR A 349 -12.81 26.24 -6.24
C THR A 349 -12.39 24.91 -6.81
N ASP A 350 -11.16 24.47 -6.54
CA ASP A 350 -10.57 23.26 -7.14
C ASP A 350 -10.25 22.16 -6.14
N LEU A 351 -10.54 22.39 -4.85
CA LEU A 351 -10.26 21.49 -3.74
C LEU A 351 -8.78 21.07 -3.67
N THR A 352 -7.88 21.86 -4.23
CA THR A 352 -6.44 21.65 -4.04
C THR A 352 -6.05 21.96 -2.59
N PRO A 353 -5.12 21.21 -1.97
CA PRO A 353 -4.66 21.54 -0.63
C PRO A 353 -4.01 22.93 -0.61
N PHE A 354 -4.37 23.76 0.37
CA PHE A 354 -3.65 25.02 0.57
C PHE A 354 -2.18 24.71 0.84
N PRO A 355 -1.23 25.40 0.19
CA PRO A 355 0.18 25.13 0.39
C PRO A 355 0.55 25.43 1.84
N THR A 356 0.96 24.41 2.58
CA THR A 356 1.76 24.54 3.79
C THR A 356 3.19 24.90 3.37
N SER A 357 3.42 26.10 2.85
CA SER A 357 4.73 26.47 2.26
C SER A 357 5.80 26.80 3.32
N PRO A 358 7.11 26.68 3.01
CA PRO A 358 7.72 27.09 1.73
C PRO A 358 8.27 25.94 0.89
N GLN A 359 7.85 25.92 -0.38
CA GLN A 359 8.57 25.41 -1.55
C GLN A 359 9.64 24.33 -1.31
N TYR A 360 9.24 23.06 -1.43
CA TYR A 360 10.14 22.08 -2.04
C TYR A 360 9.79 22.03 -3.52
N SER A 361 10.45 22.87 -4.34
CA SER A 361 10.50 22.62 -5.77
C SER A 361 11.36 21.37 -5.96
N PRO A 362 10.85 20.24 -6.48
CA PRO A 362 11.75 19.28 -7.09
C PRO A 362 12.39 20.07 -8.23
N GLN A 363 13.71 20.30 -8.15
CA GLN A 363 14.42 20.87 -9.27
C GLN A 363 14.08 20.01 -10.49
N SER A 364 13.43 20.60 -11.49
CA SER A 364 13.30 19.99 -12.80
C SER A 364 14.69 19.50 -13.21
N PRO A 365 14.85 18.27 -13.75
CA PRO A 365 16.13 17.85 -14.28
C PRO A 365 16.55 18.91 -15.29
N ALA A 366 17.71 19.52 -15.05
CA ALA A 366 18.21 20.61 -15.87
C ALA A 366 18.16 20.18 -17.34
N SER A 367 17.33 20.87 -18.11
CA SER A 367 17.28 20.72 -19.55
C SER A 367 18.61 21.19 -20.14
N SER A 368 19.12 20.38 -21.06
CA SER A 368 20.24 20.58 -22.00
C SER A 368 21.67 20.40 -21.48
N PRO A 369 22.49 19.59 -22.17
CA PRO A 369 23.91 19.44 -21.90
C PRO A 369 24.65 20.71 -22.31
N ARG A 370 25.51 21.24 -21.44
CA ARG A 370 26.57 22.14 -21.89
C ARG A 370 27.49 21.33 -22.80
N THR A 371 27.48 21.65 -24.08
CA THR A 371 28.59 21.36 -25.00
C THR A 371 29.83 22.05 -24.44
N LEU A 372 30.77 21.25 -23.92
CA LEU A 372 32.16 21.68 -23.79
C LEU A 372 32.69 21.77 -25.23
N HIS A 373 32.94 22.99 -25.68
CA HIS A 373 33.78 23.22 -26.84
C HIS A 373 35.22 22.88 -26.43
N ASP A 374 35.84 21.98 -27.19
CA ASP A 374 37.29 21.89 -27.31
C ASP A 374 37.77 23.22 -27.87
N ASP A 375 38.25 24.11 -27.00
CA ASP A 375 39.14 25.24 -27.29
C ASP A 375 39.48 25.89 -25.95
N ASP A 376 40.44 25.30 -25.23
CA ASP A 376 41.36 25.99 -24.31
C ASP A 376 42.38 24.98 -23.76
N LEU A 377 43.17 24.43 -24.69
CA LEU A 377 44.52 23.95 -24.41
C LEU A 377 45.44 24.76 -25.30
N ASN A 378 46.00 25.84 -24.77
CA ASN A 378 47.41 26.18 -24.97
C ASN A 378 47.86 27.35 -24.10
N ASP A 379 49.11 27.20 -23.70
CA ASP A 379 50.08 28.23 -23.33
C ASP A 379 50.06 28.88 -21.95
N ASN A 380 50.94 28.30 -21.13
CA ASN A 380 52.14 28.96 -20.59
C ASN A 380 51.97 30.06 -19.55
N GLY A 381 52.51 29.74 -18.36
CA GLY A 381 53.60 30.55 -17.83
C GLY A 381 53.24 31.37 -16.59
N ASP A 382 53.97 31.08 -15.52
CA ASP A 382 54.39 32.00 -14.45
C ASP A 382 53.29 32.64 -13.58
N LEU A 383 53.44 33.00 -12.32
CA LEU A 383 54.38 32.90 -11.18
C LEU A 383 53.64 33.77 -10.13
N MET A 384 53.71 33.44 -8.82
CA MET A 384 53.68 34.37 -7.65
C MET A 384 52.60 35.49 -7.61
N ASP A 385 51.77 35.70 -6.59
CA ASP A 385 51.85 35.57 -5.13
C ASP A 385 50.44 35.39 -4.55
#